data_AF-A0A920EZX6-F1
#
_entry.id   AF-A0A920EZX6-F1
#
_cell.length_a   1.000
_cell.length_b   1.000
_cell.length_c   1.000
_cell.angle_alpha   90.00
_cell.angle_beta   90.00
_cell.angle_gamma   90.00
#
_symmetry.space_group_name_H-M   'P 1'
#
loop_
_entity.id
_entity.type
_entity.pdbx_description
1 polymer ?
#
loop_
_entity_poly.entity_id
_entity_poly.type
_entity_poly.pdbx_seq_one_letter_code
_entity_poly.pdbx_strand_id
1 'polypeptide(L)'
;MIITLVTFAFFFGLLISRVGLPPMVGFLTAGFAYNLAGFDIPEGLQTIADLGVTLLLFSIGLKLKIRDLATAEVWGTSVAHIIVSTFLFFIVIFIGTFV
;
A
#
# COMPACT_ATOMS: atom_id res chain seq x y z
N MET A 1 -16.87 15.08 2.70
CA MET A 1 -15.57 14.64 3.26
C MET A 1 -14.90 13.57 2.41
N ILE A 2 -15.60 12.53 1.93
CA ILE A 2 -15.00 11.56 0.99
C ILE A 2 -14.54 12.25 -0.29
N ILE A 3 -15.41 13.07 -0.89
CA ILE A 3 -15.10 13.77 -2.16
C ILE A 3 -13.85 14.64 -2.01
N THR A 4 -13.72 15.37 -0.89
CA THR A 4 -12.54 16.20 -0.61
C THR A 4 -11.28 15.36 -0.50
N LEU A 5 -11.33 14.20 0.17
CA LEU A 5 -10.19 13.27 0.25
C LEU A 5 -9.81 12.74 -1.14
N VAL A 6 -10.78 12.33 -1.95
CA VAL A 6 -10.54 11.84 -3.32
C VAL A 6 -9.94 12.94 -4.21
N THR A 7 -10.42 14.19 -4.09
CA THR A 7 -9.83 15.33 -4.79
C THR A 7 -8.38 15.56 -4.37
N PHE A 8 -8.07 15.49 -3.07
CA PHE A 8 -6.70 15.58 -2.57
C PHE A 8 -5.83 14.45 -3.14
N ALA A 9 -6.30 13.20 -3.08
CA ALA A 9 -5.59 12.05 -3.63
C ALA A 9 -5.29 12.22 -5.12
N PHE A 10 -6.28 12.64 -5.91
CA PHE A 10 -6.10 12.88 -7.33
C PHE A 10 -5.12 14.03 -7.61
N PHE A 11 -5.24 15.15 -6.89
CA PHE A 11 -4.39 16.32 -7.07
C PHE A 11 -2.91 16.02 -6.77
N PHE A 12 -2.63 15.43 -5.60
CA PHE A 12 -1.25 15.05 -5.24
C PHE A 12 -0.73 13.92 -6.12
N GLY A 13 -1.57 12.94 -6.47
CA GLY A 13 -1.21 11.88 -7.42
C GLY A 13 -0.74 12.44 -8.77
N LEU A 14 -1.46 13.42 -9.31
CA LEU A 14 -1.08 14.11 -10.54
C LEU A 14 0.20 14.94 -10.39
N LEU A 15 0.35 15.70 -9.29
CA LEU A 15 1.55 16.50 -9.04
C LEU A 15 2.81 15.63 -8.94
N ILE A 16 2.75 14.56 -8.14
CA ILE A 16 3.88 13.65 -7.94
C ILE A 16 4.24 12.89 -9.22
N SER A 17 3.22 12.51 -10.01
CA SER A 17 3.45 11.89 -11.33
C SER A 17 4.23 12.81 -12.28
N ARG A 18 4.06 14.14 -12.19
CA ARG A 18 4.84 15.09 -13.02
C ARG A 18 6.32 15.18 -12.65
N VAL A 19 6.69 14.81 -11.42
CA VAL A 19 8.08 14.79 -10.96
C VAL A 19 8.74 13.43 -11.25
N GLY A 20 8.04 12.51 -11.92
CA GLY A 20 8.55 11.19 -12.31
C GLY A 20 8.43 10.11 -11.23
N LEU A 21 7.80 10.42 -10.10
CA LEU A 21 7.56 9.47 -9.02
C LEU A 21 6.24 8.70 -9.25
N PRO A 22 6.12 7.46 -8.74
CA PRO A 22 4.87 6.70 -8.82
C PRO A 22 3.71 7.44 -8.13
N PRO A 23 2.50 7.44 -8.72
CA PRO A 23 1.34 8.16 -8.18
C PRO A 23 0.92 7.68 -6.78
N MET A 24 1.27 6.45 -6.39
CA MET A 24 1.02 5.90 -5.05
C MET A 24 1.61 6.78 -3.94
N VAL A 25 2.78 7.38 -4.18
CA VAL A 25 3.40 8.33 -3.23
C VAL A 25 2.50 9.58 -3.08
N GLY A 26 1.86 10.02 -4.17
CA GLY A 26 0.89 11.12 -4.17
C GLY A 26 -0.36 10.80 -3.36
N PHE A 27 -0.89 9.58 -3.47
CA PHE A 27 -2.06 9.17 -2.71
C PHE A 27 -1.79 9.12 -1.20
N LEU A 28 -0.61 8.63 -0.81
CA LEU A 28 -0.20 8.58 0.59
C LEU A 28 0.02 10.00 1.17
N THR A 29 0.72 10.86 0.43
CA THR A 29 0.95 12.26 0.83
C THR A 29 -0.35 13.05 0.93
N ALA A 30 -1.33 12.81 0.04
CA ALA A 30 -2.67 13.37 0.17
C ALA A 30 -3.36 12.98 1.47
N GLY A 31 -3.29 11.71 1.88
CA GLY A 31 -3.88 11.24 3.14
C GLY A 31 -3.26 11.92 4.36
N PHE A 32 -1.93 12.02 4.40
CA PHE A 32 -1.23 12.76 5.46
C PHE A 32 -1.58 14.25 5.45
N ALA A 33 -1.56 14.91 4.29
CA ALA A 33 -1.91 16.32 4.16
C ALA A 33 -3.38 16.60 4.58
N TYR A 34 -4.30 15.70 4.23
CA TYR A 34 -5.70 15.77 4.62
C TYR A 34 -5.86 15.67 6.14
N ASN A 35 -5.16 14.74 6.80
CA ASN A 35 -5.20 14.61 8.26
C ASN A 35 -4.53 15.80 8.97
N LEU A 36 -3.38 16.28 8.46
CA LEU A 36 -2.67 17.44 9.02
C LEU A 36 -3.45 18.75 8.86
N ALA A 37 -4.31 18.86 7.84
CA ALA A 37 -5.22 20.00 7.68
C ALA A 37 -6.37 20.02 8.69
N GLY A 38 -6.45 19.03 9.60
CA GLY A 38 -7.45 18.95 10.67
C GLY A 38 -8.81 18.45 10.21
N PHE A 39 -8.89 17.81 9.03
CA PHE A 39 -10.13 17.20 8.58
C PHE A 39 -10.37 15.86 9.28
N ASP A 40 -11.61 15.63 9.73
CA ASP A 40 -11.99 14.34 10.28
C ASP A 40 -11.96 13.23 9.22
N ILE A 41 -11.81 12.01 9.69
CA ILE A 41 -11.85 10.80 8.87
C ILE A 41 -13.24 10.73 8.23
N PRO A 42 -13.35 10.70 6.89
CA PRO A 42 -14.65 10.62 6.23
C PRO A 42 -15.39 9.33 6.62
N GLU A 43 -16.66 9.46 6.99
CA GLU A 43 -17.55 8.31 7.16
C GLU A 43 -17.56 7.47 5.88
N GLY A 44 -17.43 6.14 6.01
CA GLY A 44 -17.38 5.22 4.87
C GLY A 44 -16.02 5.14 4.14
N LEU A 45 -14.97 5.83 4.60
CA LEU A 45 -13.63 5.70 4.04
C LEU A 45 -13.15 4.23 4.05
N GLN A 46 -13.38 3.52 5.16
CA GLN A 46 -13.01 2.11 5.28
C GLN A 46 -13.71 1.24 4.23
N THR A 47 -15.03 1.41 4.06
CA THR A 47 -15.81 0.65 3.07
C THR A 47 -15.30 0.88 1.64
N ILE A 48 -14.95 2.11 1.30
CA ILE A 48 -14.38 2.44 -0.01
C ILE A 48 -12.98 1.84 -0.17
N ALA A 49 -12.15 1.89 0.89
CA ALA A 49 -10.83 1.28 0.88
C ALA A 49 -10.92 -0.25 0.68
N ASP A 50 -11.83 -0.92 1.39
CA ASP A 50 -12.08 -2.36 1.26
C ASP A 50 -12.56 -2.73 -0.14
N LEU A 51 -13.47 -1.93 -0.72
CA LEU A 51 -13.91 -2.11 -2.11
C LEU A 51 -12.75 -1.90 -3.10
N GLY A 52 -11.93 -0.86 -2.89
CA GLY A 52 -10.76 -0.58 -3.72
C GLY A 52 -9.74 -1.71 -3.70
N VAL A 53 -9.40 -2.24 -2.51
CA VAL A 53 -8.52 -3.40 -2.34
C VAL A 53 -9.13 -4.64 -2.97
N THR A 54 -10.44 -4.88 -2.77
CA THR A 54 -11.14 -6.01 -3.38
C THR A 54 -11.09 -5.96 -4.90
N LEU A 55 -11.37 -4.80 -5.51
CA LEU A 55 -11.29 -4.59 -6.95
C LEU A 55 -9.85 -4.74 -7.48
N LEU A 56 -8.86 -4.26 -6.72
CA LEU A 56 -7.43 -4.43 -7.04
C LEU A 56 -7.05 -5.91 -7.05
N LEU A 57 -7.34 -6.65 -5.97
CA LEU A 57 -7.04 -8.07 -5.85
C LEU A 57 -7.83 -8.91 -6.87
N PHE A 58 -9.07 -8.54 -7.17
CA PHE A 58 -9.85 -9.15 -8.24
C PHE A 58 -9.18 -8.95 -9.60
N SER A 59 -8.75 -7.72 -9.90
CA SER A 59 -8.06 -7.40 -11.16
C SER A 59 -6.70 -8.10 -11.28
N ILE A 60 -5.95 -8.20 -10.17
CA ILE A 60 -4.71 -8.98 -10.11
C ILE A 60 -5.02 -10.45 -10.35
N GLY A 61 -6.05 -11.00 -9.69
CA GLY A 61 -6.51 -12.38 -9.85
C GLY A 61 -6.90 -12.71 -11.29
N LEU A 62 -7.61 -11.82 -11.99
CA LEU A 62 -7.97 -11.99 -13.41
C LEU A 62 -6.75 -12.05 -14.34
N LYS A 63 -5.65 -11.40 -13.98
CA LYS A 63 -4.39 -11.40 -14.76
C LYS A 63 -3.40 -12.48 -14.32
N LEU A 64 -3.68 -13.19 -13.21
CA LEU A 64 -2.76 -14.12 -12.58
C LEU A 64 -2.81 -15.50 -13.25
N LYS A 65 -1.65 -16.01 -13.65
CA LYS A 65 -1.49 -17.36 -14.18
C LYS A 65 -1.11 -18.33 -13.06
N ILE A 66 -2.05 -19.17 -12.63
CA ILE A 66 -1.88 -20.06 -11.46
C ILE A 66 -0.65 -20.96 -11.62
N ARG A 67 -0.37 -21.41 -12.84
CA ARG A 67 0.79 -22.27 -13.15
C ARG A 67 2.13 -21.58 -12.87
N ASP A 68 2.23 -20.28 -13.14
CA ASP A 68 3.46 -19.52 -12.90
C ASP A 68 3.67 -19.35 -11.38
N LEU A 69 2.59 -19.09 -10.65
CA LEU A 69 2.62 -19.01 -9.18
C LEU A 69 2.95 -20.34 -8.50
N ALA A 70 2.56 -21.48 -9.09
CA ALA A 70 2.78 -22.81 -8.51
C ALA A 70 4.21 -23.34 -8.70
N THR A 71 5.10 -22.58 -9.33
CA THR A 71 6.50 -22.99 -9.51
C THR A 71 7.27 -22.92 -8.19
N ALA A 72 8.15 -23.90 -7.95
CA ALA A 72 8.95 -23.97 -6.74
C ALA A 72 9.89 -22.75 -6.57
N GLU A 73 10.30 -22.13 -7.68
CA GLU A 73 11.11 -20.91 -7.68
C GLU A 73 10.36 -19.72 -7.07
N VAL A 74 9.09 -19.51 -7.43
CA VAL A 74 8.27 -18.41 -6.88
C VAL A 74 7.99 -18.64 -5.40
N TRP A 75 7.60 -19.85 -4.98
CA TRP A 75 7.36 -20.15 -3.58
C TRP A 75 8.63 -20.11 -2.74
N GLY A 76 9.72 -20.71 -3.22
CA GLY A 76 10.99 -20.74 -2.53
C GLY A 76 11.54 -19.35 -2.27
N THR A 77 11.58 -18.50 -3.30
CA THR A 77 12.06 -17.11 -3.17
C THR A 77 11.14 -16.26 -2.29
N SER A 78 9.82 -16.32 -2.48
CA SER A 78 8.87 -15.51 -1.72
C SER A 78 8.86 -15.89 -0.24
N VAL A 79 8.80 -17.19 0.08
CA VAL A 79 8.80 -17.68 1.46
C VAL A 79 10.14 -17.39 2.14
N ALA A 80 11.26 -17.66 1.48
CA ALA A 80 12.58 -17.37 2.03
C ALA A 80 12.75 -15.87 2.29
N HIS A 81 12.36 -15.01 1.33
CA HIS A 81 12.44 -13.57 1.51
C HIS A 81 11.61 -13.09 2.70
N ILE A 82 10.35 -13.54 2.82
CA ILE A 82 9.47 -13.15 3.94
C ILE A 82 10.04 -13.61 5.29
N ILE A 83 10.55 -14.84 5.39
CA ILE A 83 11.14 -15.36 6.63
C ILE A 83 12.40 -14.57 6.98
N VAL A 84 13.32 -14.40 6.03
CA VAL A 84 14.58 -13.69 6.26
C VAL A 84 14.34 -12.23 6.63
N SER A 85 13.46 -11.51 5.91
CA SER A 85 13.17 -10.11 6.23
C SER A 85 12.49 -9.98 7.60
N THR A 86 11.54 -10.86 7.92
CA THR A 86 10.87 -10.87 9.23
C THR A 86 11.87 -11.09 10.35
N PHE A 87 12.77 -12.07 10.20
CA PHE A 87 13.77 -12.38 11.21
C PHE A 87 14.80 -11.26 11.36
N LEU A 88 15.22 -10.65 10.26
CA LEU A 88 16.10 -9.48 10.27
C LEU A 88 15.48 -8.32 11.05
N PHE A 89 14.26 -7.90 10.69
CA PHE A 89 13.58 -6.80 11.39
C PHE A 89 13.29 -7.16 12.85
N PHE A 90 12.94 -8.40 13.15
CA PHE A 90 12.80 -8.88 14.52
C PHE A 90 14.09 -8.70 15.32
N ILE A 91 15.25 -9.14 14.81
CA ILE A 91 16.54 -8.98 15.49
C ILE A 91 16.86 -7.50 15.71
N VAL A 92 16.67 -6.65 14.70
CA VAL A 92 16.96 -5.21 14.79
C VAL A 92 16.13 -4.55 15.88
N ILE A 93 14.83 -4.84 15.91
CA ILE A 93 13.91 -4.29 16.93
C ILE A 93 14.25 -4.86 18.31
N PHE A 94 14.54 -6.16 18.41
CA PHE A 94 14.90 -6.82 19.66
C PHE A 94 16.15 -6.18 20.26
N ILE A 95 17.24 -6.05 19.50
CA ILE A 95 18.48 -5.40 19.95
C ILE A 95 18.22 -3.95 20.36
N GLY A 96 17.46 -3.20 19.55
CA GLY A 96 17.10 -1.81 19.88
C GLY A 96 16.24 -1.66 21.14
N THR A 97 15.68 -2.75 21.68
CA THR A 97 14.95 -2.74 22.96
C THR A 97 15.89 -2.91 24.16
N PHE A 98 17.09 -3.48 23.98
CA PHE A 98 18.09 -3.65 25.05
C PHE A 98 19.11 -2.52 25.16
N VAL A 99 19.11 -1.59 24.19
CA VAL A 99 19.92 -0.36 24.18
C VAL A 99 19.07 0.80 24.71
#